data_AF-A0A3D4JG54-F1
#
_entry.id   AF-A0A3D4JG54-F1
#
_cell.length_a   1.000
_cell.length_b   1.000
_cell.length_c   1.000
_cell.angle_alpha   90.00
_cell.angle_beta   90.00
_cell.angle_gamma   90.00
#
_symmetry.space_group_name_H-M   'P 1'
#
loop_
_entity.id
_entity.type
_entity.pdbx_description
1 polymer ?
#
loop_
_entity_poly.entity_id
_entity_poly.type
_entity_poly.pdbx_seq_one_letter_code
_entity_poly.pdbx_strand_id
1 'polypeptide(L)'
;MTIEQLIIFGTLLLTLILFITGRWRYDVVALLSLVIVTLTGLVEAEQAFSGFSNPAVITVAAVLVISRGLQNSGIVEIIGGWLSNLKGGISTQVFALSGFVALLSAFMNNVGALALLLPVVVKISQTKK
;
A
#
# COMPACT_ATOMS: atom_id res chain seq x y z
N MET A 1 -12.71 -18.48 -27.22
CA MET A 1 -12.16 -17.25 -26.63
C MET A 1 -12.00 -16.25 -27.75
N THR A 2 -12.44 -15.01 -27.57
CA THR A 2 -12.16 -13.96 -28.56
C THR A 2 -10.67 -13.61 -28.51
N ILE A 3 -10.13 -13.09 -29.62
CA ILE A 3 -8.72 -12.67 -29.69
C ILE A 3 -8.41 -11.64 -28.59
N GLU A 4 -9.35 -10.73 -28.33
CA GLU A 4 -9.28 -9.74 -27.27
C GLU A 4 -9.14 -10.37 -25.88
N GLN A 5 -9.97 -11.36 -25.56
CA GLN A 5 -9.90 -12.07 -24.28
C GLN A 5 -8.55 -12.76 -24.10
N LEU A 6 -8.01 -13.38 -25.16
CA LEU A 6 -6.72 -14.06 -25.11
C LEU A 6 -5.58 -13.08 -24.81
N ILE A 7 -5.61 -11.89 -25.42
CA ILE A 7 -4.64 -10.83 -25.16
C ILE A 7 -4.73 -10.34 -23.72
N ILE A 8 -5.94 -10.10 -23.19
CA ILE A 8 -6.14 -9.67 -21.80
C ILE A 8 -5.61 -10.72 -20.82
N PHE A 9 -6.03 -11.98 -20.96
CA PHE A 9 -5.58 -13.05 -20.08
C PHE A 9 -4.07 -13.29 -20.20
N GLY A 10 -3.51 -13.24 -21.40
CA GLY A 10 -2.07 -13.33 -21.63
C GLY A 10 -1.31 -12.21 -20.93
N THR A 11 -1.80 -10.97 -21.02
CA THR A 11 -1.18 -9.82 -20.36
C THR A 11 -1.26 -9.93 -18.83
N LEU A 12 -2.41 -10.35 -18.30
CA LEU A 12 -2.57 -10.58 -16.85
C LEU A 12 -1.62 -11.67 -16.34
N LEU A 13 -1.52 -12.79 -17.05
CA LEU A 13 -0.66 -13.90 -16.69
C LEU A 13 0.82 -13.49 -16.75
N LEU A 14 1.22 -12.77 -17.81
CA LEU A 14 2.55 -12.18 -17.92
C LEU A 14 2.86 -11.23 -16.76
N THR A 15 1.95 -10.31 -16.44
CA THR A 15 2.08 -9.35 -15.33
C THR A 15 2.28 -10.08 -14.00
N LEU A 16 1.48 -11.12 -13.76
CA LEU A 16 1.56 -11.94 -12.56
C LEU A 16 2.90 -12.66 -12.44
N ILE A 17 3.37 -13.30 -13.53
CA ILE A 17 4.68 -13.96 -13.55
C ILE A 17 5.80 -12.95 -13.26
N LEU A 18 5.76 -11.77 -13.88
CA LEU A 18 6.76 -10.73 -13.67
C LEU A 18 6.77 -10.23 -12.22
N PHE A 19 5.60 -10.03 -11.61
CA PHE A 19 5.49 -9.68 -10.19
C PHE A 19 6.04 -10.75 -9.25
N ILE A 20 5.75 -12.03 -9.51
CA ILE A 20 6.25 -13.15 -8.68
C ILE A 20 7.76 -13.33 -8.84
N THR A 21 8.28 -13.13 -10.05
CA THR A 21 9.71 -13.29 -10.34
C THR A 21 10.55 -12.21 -9.64
N GLY A 22 9.96 -11.06 -9.29
CA GLY A 22 10.60 -10.01 -8.48
C GLY A 22 11.86 -9.38 -9.10
N ARG A 23 12.19 -9.71 -10.35
CA ARG A 23 13.40 -9.21 -11.04
C ARG A 23 13.28 -7.77 -11.51
N TRP A 24 12.06 -7.35 -11.82
CA TRP A 24 11.76 -6.02 -12.39
C TRP A 24 11.03 -5.20 -11.34
N ARG A 25 11.26 -3.88 -11.35
CA ARG A 25 10.52 -2.98 -10.46
C ARG A 25 9.04 -3.01 -10.83
N TYR A 26 8.17 -3.02 -9.82
CA TYR A 26 6.72 -3.17 -9.98
C TYR A 26 6.10 -2.08 -10.88
N ASP A 27 6.63 -0.86 -10.83
CA ASP A 27 6.23 0.26 -11.68
C ASP A 27 6.51 -0.01 -13.15
N VAL A 28 7.67 -0.57 -13.48
CA VAL A 28 8.03 -0.92 -14.87
C VAL A 28 7.11 -2.01 -15.41
N VAL A 29 6.82 -3.03 -14.60
CA VAL A 29 5.91 -4.11 -14.99
C VAL A 29 4.50 -3.57 -15.24
N ALA A 30 3.99 -2.70 -14.36
CA ALA A 30 2.68 -2.08 -14.54
C ALA A 30 2.60 -1.21 -15.81
N LEU A 31 3.64 -0.41 -16.10
CA LEU A 31 3.71 0.39 -17.32
C LEU A 31 3.78 -0.49 -18.58
N LEU A 32 4.52 -1.60 -18.53
CA LEU A 32 4.60 -2.55 -19.64
C LEU A 32 3.23 -3.16 -19.93
N SER A 33 2.48 -3.57 -18.91
CA SER A 33 1.12 -4.09 -19.07
C SER A 33 0.17 -3.04 -19.63
N LEU A 34 0.28 -1.78 -19.18
CA LEU A 34 -0.49 -0.67 -19.74
C LEU A 34 -0.20 -0.48 -21.23
N VAL A 35 1.07 -0.45 -21.62
CA VAL A 35 1.50 -0.32 -23.02
C VAL A 35 0.96 -1.46 -23.89
N ILE A 36 1.00 -2.71 -23.42
CA ILE A 36 0.45 -3.84 -24.18
C ILE A 36 -1.03 -3.67 -24.45
N VAL A 37 -1.82 -3.31 -23.44
CA VAL A 37 -3.28 -3.18 -23.57
C VAL A 37 -3.67 -1.97 -24.43
N THR A 38 -2.93 -0.86 -24.34
CA THR A 38 -3.17 0.32 -25.16
C THR A 38 -2.76 0.10 -26.63
N LEU A 39 -1.61 -0.53 -26.89
CA LEU A 39 -1.15 -0.79 -28.27
C LEU A 39 -2.01 -1.82 -29.00
N THR A 40 -2.60 -2.76 -28.27
CA THR A 40 -3.53 -3.76 -28.83
C THR A 40 -4.93 -3.20 -29.10
N GLY A 41 -5.18 -1.92 -28.77
CA GLY A 41 -6.46 -1.25 -29.00
C GLY A 41 -7.57 -1.69 -28.05
N LEU A 42 -7.25 -2.50 -27.03
CA LEU A 42 -8.20 -2.98 -26.03
C LEU A 42 -8.65 -1.86 -25.08
N VAL A 43 -7.78 -0.88 -24.86
CA VAL A 43 -8.07 0.34 -24.10
C VAL A 43 -7.68 1.53 -24.94
N GLU A 44 -8.60 2.47 -25.12
CA GLU A 44 -8.35 3.73 -25.81
C GLU A 44 -7.23 4.50 -25.11
N ALA A 45 -6.36 5.15 -25.89
CA ALA A 45 -5.21 5.89 -25.36
C ALA A 45 -5.62 6.99 -24.36
N GLU A 46 -6.80 7.61 -24.56
CA GLU A 46 -7.36 8.60 -23.64
C GLU A 46 -7.75 8.00 -22.29
N GLN A 47 -8.18 6.73 -22.27
CA GLN A 47 -8.58 6.02 -21.05
C GLN A 47 -7.41 5.33 -20.34
N ALA A 48 -6.24 5.22 -20.98
CA ALA A 48 -5.06 4.55 -20.43
C ALA A 48 -4.65 5.11 -19.05
N PHE A 49 -4.80 6.42 -18.84
CA PHE A 49 -4.44 7.09 -17.58
C PHE A 49 -5.62 7.32 -16.63
N SER A 50 -6.83 6.87 -16.98
CA SER A 50 -8.02 7.02 -16.12
C SER A 50 -7.83 6.43 -14.72
N GLY A 51 -7.03 5.35 -14.61
CA GLY A 51 -6.67 4.72 -13.34
C GLY A 51 -5.97 5.63 -12.33
N PHE A 52 -5.29 6.70 -12.77
CA PHE A 52 -4.66 7.66 -11.85
C PHE A 52 -5.68 8.53 -11.11
N SER A 53 -6.87 8.74 -11.69
CA SER A 53 -7.98 9.45 -11.04
C SER A 53 -8.79 8.57 -10.08
N ASN A 54 -8.40 7.30 -9.90
CA ASN A 54 -9.10 6.39 -9.02
C ASN A 54 -9.04 6.89 -7.56
N PRO A 55 -10.18 7.00 -6.86
CA PRO A 55 -10.22 7.45 -5.47
C PRO A 55 -9.27 6.67 -4.54
N ALA A 56 -9.04 5.38 -4.79
CA ALA A 56 -8.12 4.58 -4.03
C ALA A 56 -6.66 5.05 -4.20
N VAL A 57 -6.24 5.38 -5.43
CA VAL A 57 -4.89 5.90 -5.72
C VAL A 57 -4.68 7.24 -5.01
N ILE A 58 -5.66 8.14 -5.12
CA ILE A 58 -5.64 9.45 -4.46
C ILE A 58 -5.57 9.29 -2.94
N THR A 59 -6.34 8.36 -2.37
CA THR A 59 -6.34 8.07 -0.93
C THR A 59 -4.96 7.61 -0.46
N VAL A 60 -4.31 6.68 -1.18
CA VAL A 60 -2.96 6.21 -0.82
C VAL A 60 -1.97 7.37 -0.87
N ALA A 61 -2.01 8.22 -1.90
CA ALA A 61 -1.16 9.39 -1.99
C ALA A 61 -1.36 10.35 -0.81
N ALA A 62 -2.61 10.66 -0.47
CA ALA A 62 -2.94 11.52 0.67
C ALA A 62 -2.44 10.92 2.00
N VAL A 63 -2.61 9.61 2.21
CA VAL A 63 -2.17 8.97 3.46
C VAL A 63 -0.64 8.93 3.57
N LEU A 64 0.10 8.78 2.46
CA LEU A 64 1.55 8.91 2.47
C LEU A 64 2.00 10.33 2.90
N VAL A 65 1.30 11.37 2.42
CA VAL A 65 1.55 12.75 2.84
C VAL A 65 1.23 12.95 4.33
N ILE A 66 0.08 12.46 4.80
CA ILE A 66 -0.32 12.53 6.22
C ILE A 66 0.69 11.79 7.10
N SER A 67 1.12 10.58 6.70
CA SER A 67 2.14 9.81 7.42
C SER A 67 3.43 10.61 7.60
N ARG A 68 3.87 11.32 6.56
CA ARG A 68 5.04 12.20 6.66
C ARG A 68 4.79 13.40 7.57
N GLY A 69 3.60 14.00 7.51
CA GLY A 69 3.18 15.07 8.41
C GLY A 69 3.20 14.66 9.89
N LEU A 70 2.70 13.46 10.21
CA LEU A 70 2.71 12.90 11.56
C LEU A 70 4.13 12.60 12.07
N GLN A 71 5.02 12.12 11.19
CA GLN A 71 6.42 11.92 11.54
C GLN A 71 7.13 13.25 11.84
N ASN A 72 6.85 14.29 11.06
CA ASN A 72 7.46 15.61 11.25
C ASN A 72 6.90 16.35 12.48
N SER A 73 5.66 16.07 12.89
CA SER A 73 5.02 16.73 14.03
C SER A 73 5.39 16.16 15.40
N GLY A 74 6.12 15.04 15.46
CA GLY A 74 6.49 14.41 16.73
C GLY A 74 5.39 13.54 17.34
N ILE A 75 4.22 13.41 16.70
CA ILE A 75 3.10 12.61 17.22
C ILE A 75 3.48 11.12 17.29
N VAL A 76 4.27 10.65 16.33
CA VAL A 76 4.79 9.27 16.29
C VAL A 76 5.66 8.99 17.53
N GLU A 77 6.44 9.97 17.99
CA GLU A 77 7.26 9.88 19.20
C GLU A 77 6.40 9.75 20.46
N ILE A 78 5.34 10.57 20.56
CA ILE A 78 4.44 10.59 21.72
C ILE A 78 3.69 9.25 21.83
N ILE A 79 3.09 8.80 20.72
CA ILE A 79 2.36 7.52 20.66
C ILE A 79 3.31 6.35 20.94
N GLY A 80 4.52 6.37 20.34
CA GLY A 80 5.54 5.36 20.59
C GLY A 80 5.95 5.27 22.07
N GLY A 81 6.09 6.41 22.74
CA GLY A 81 6.41 6.47 24.18
C GLY A 81 5.26 6.00 25.08
N TRP A 82 4.02 6.32 24.74
CA TRP A 82 2.85 5.79 25.46
C TRP A 82 2.75 4.27 25.33
N LEU A 83 3.01 3.76 24.13
CA LEU A 83 2.95 2.32 23.89
C LEU A 83 4.13 1.55 24.49
N SER A 84 5.34 2.13 24.54
CA SER A 84 6.49 1.49 25.19
C SER A 84 6.33 1.39 26.72
N ASN A 85 5.56 2.30 27.32
CA ASN A 85 5.27 2.32 28.76
C ASN A 85 4.14 1.37 29.18
N LEU A 86 3.49 0.67 28.23
CA LEU A 86 2.55 -0.39 28.57
C LEU A 86 3.29 -1.53 29.26
N LYS A 87 2.94 -1.79 30.53
CA LYS A 87 3.53 -2.82 31.39
C LYS A 87 3.23 -4.27 30.93
N GLY A 88 2.55 -4.45 29.81
CA GLY A 88 2.32 -5.76 29.20
C GLY A 88 3.49 -6.19 28.33
N GLY A 89 3.81 -7.49 28.34
CA GLY A 89 4.81 -8.08 27.45
C GLY A 89 4.49 -7.85 25.96
N ILE A 90 5.33 -8.39 25.07
CA ILE A 90 5.21 -8.22 23.61
C ILE A 90 3.78 -8.54 23.11
N SER A 91 3.15 -9.58 23.65
CA SER A 91 1.80 -10.03 23.26
C SER A 91 0.72 -8.96 23.50
N THR A 92 0.70 -8.30 24.66
CA THR A 92 -0.28 -7.26 24.98
C THR A 92 -0.13 -6.03 24.08
N GLN A 93 1.11 -5.69 23.74
CA GLN A 93 1.42 -4.55 22.89
C GLN A 93 1.03 -4.80 21.43
N VAL A 94 1.28 -6.01 20.93
CA VAL A 94 0.81 -6.44 19.60
C VAL A 94 -0.72 -6.46 19.55
N PHE A 95 -1.40 -6.94 20.60
CA PHE A 95 -2.86 -6.93 20.66
C PHE A 95 -3.44 -5.51 20.65
N ALA A 96 -2.89 -4.60 21.47
CA ALA A 96 -3.30 -3.19 21.51
C ALA A 96 -3.04 -2.47 20.17
N LEU A 97 -1.87 -2.67 19.56
CA LEU A 97 -1.55 -2.14 18.23
C LEU A 97 -2.51 -2.68 17.19
N SER A 98 -2.73 -3.99 17.16
CA SER A 98 -3.61 -4.64 16.18
C SER A 98 -5.05 -4.14 16.32
N GLY A 99 -5.56 -3.97 17.54
CA GLY A 99 -6.87 -3.39 17.80
C GLY A 99 -6.97 -1.93 17.33
N PHE A 100 -5.92 -1.13 17.56
CA PHE A 100 -5.87 0.25 17.09
C PHE A 100 -5.80 0.36 15.56
N VAL A 101 -4.97 -0.48 14.92
CA VAL A 101 -4.89 -0.61 13.45
C VAL A 101 -6.26 -1.01 12.91
N ALA A 102 -6.91 -2.01 13.49
CA ALA A 102 -8.22 -2.51 13.03
C ALA A 102 -9.31 -1.43 13.14
N LEU A 103 -9.34 -0.68 14.23
CA LEU A 103 -10.25 0.46 14.37
C LEU A 103 -9.99 1.52 13.31
N LEU A 104 -8.72 1.89 13.07
CA LEU A 104 -8.39 2.84 12.01
C LEU A 104 -8.75 2.29 10.62
N SER A 105 -8.48 1.02 10.34
CA SER A 105 -8.81 0.34 9.06
C SER A 105 -10.31 0.26 8.78
N ALA A 106 -11.17 0.48 9.77
CA ALA A 106 -12.61 0.62 9.56
C ALA A 106 -13.00 1.97 8.93
N PHE A 107 -12.16 3.01 9.09
CA PHE A 107 -12.38 4.36 8.55
C PHE A 107 -11.49 4.69 7.34
N MET A 108 -10.42 3.93 7.11
CA MET A 108 -9.49 4.12 5.99
C MET A 108 -9.07 2.77 5.37
N ASN A 109 -8.62 2.79 4.11
CA ASN A 109 -8.11 1.58 3.45
C ASN A 109 -6.87 1.03 4.21
N ASN A 110 -6.72 -0.29 4.24
CA ASN A 110 -5.62 -1.04 4.87
C ASN A 110 -4.22 -0.46 4.53
N VAL A 111 -4.00 -0.02 3.29
CA VAL A 111 -2.72 0.60 2.87
C VAL A 111 -2.46 1.90 3.62
N GLY A 112 -3.50 2.71 3.85
CA GLY A 112 -3.39 3.94 4.60
C GLY A 112 -3.11 3.70 6.08
N ALA A 113 -3.87 2.80 6.70
CA ALA A 113 -3.66 2.44 8.11
C ALA A 113 -2.24 1.91 8.35
N LEU A 114 -1.74 1.04 7.45
CA LEU A 114 -0.36 0.56 7.46
C LEU A 114 0.64 1.71 7.37
N ALA A 115 0.48 2.60 6.39
CA ALA A 115 1.42 3.70 6.16
C ALA A 115 1.53 4.68 7.34
N LEU A 116 0.44 4.90 8.09
CA LEU A 116 0.44 5.75 9.28
C LEU A 116 1.10 5.08 10.48
N LEU A 117 0.90 3.77 10.65
CA LEU A 117 1.31 3.04 11.86
C LEU A 117 2.65 2.32 11.74
N LEU A 118 3.13 2.03 10.52
CA LEU A 118 4.44 1.43 10.29
C LEU A 118 5.59 2.15 11.02
N PRO A 119 5.72 3.49 10.98
CA PRO A 119 6.80 4.16 11.73
C PRO A 119 6.67 3.98 13.25
N VAL A 120 5.44 3.96 13.78
CA VAL A 120 5.16 3.72 15.22
C VAL A 120 5.58 2.30 15.61
N VAL A 121 5.19 1.31 14.80
CA VAL A 121 5.50 -0.12 15.03
C VAL A 121 7.02 -0.36 14.98
N VAL A 122 7.72 0.19 13.99
CA VAL A 122 9.17 0.06 13.86
C VAL A 122 9.88 0.67 15.08
N LYS A 123 9.47 1.87 15.52
CA LYS A 123 10.05 2.53 16.69
C LYS A 123 9.90 1.71 17.98
N ILE A 124 8.70 1.16 18.19
CA ILE A 124 8.41 0.27 19.32
C ILE A 124 9.31 -0.98 19.28
N SER A 125 9.45 -1.60 18.10
CA SER A 125 10.26 -2.81 17.92
C SER A 125 11.74 -2.59 18.26
N GLN A 126 12.24 -1.37 18.06
CA GLN A 126 13.63 -1.00 18.36
C GLN A 126 13.84 -0.61 19.83
N THR A 127 12.78 -0.28 20.57
CA THR A 127 12.87 0.22 21.96
C THR A 127 12.91 -0.91 22.99
N LYS A 128 12.34 -2.09 22.69
CA LYS A 128 12.48 -3.28 23.54
C LYS A 128 13.67 -4.13 23.07
N LYS A 129 14.80 -4.02 23.78
CA LYS A 129 15.79 -5.10 23.88
C LYS A 129 15.41 -6.02 25.04
#